data_AF-A0A7X8S654-F1
#
_entry.id   AF-A0A7X8S654-F1
#
_cell.length_a   1.000
_cell.length_b   1.000
_cell.length_c   1.000
_cell.angle_alpha   90.00
_cell.angle_beta   90.00
_cell.angle_gamma   90.00
#
_symmetry.space_group_name_H-M   'P 1'
#
loop_
_entity.id
_entity.type
_entity.pdbx_description
1 polymer ?
#
loop_
_entity_poly.entity_id
_entity_poly.type
_entity_poly.pdbx_seq_one_letter_code
_entity_poly.pdbx_strand_id
1 'polypeptide(L)' 'MDKPIPRATKRPADFTPPAHWTNDPVPAPKAIERGDDPDGLDPTRFGDWEKNGIAIDF' A
#
# COMPACT_ATOMS: atom_id res chain seq x y z
N MET A 1 29.32 -24.89 23.05
CA MET A 1 28.52 -23.80 23.65
C MET A 1 28.96 -22.52 22.97
N ASP A 2 28.27 -22.15 21.88
CA ASP A 2 28.59 -20.94 21.11
C ASP A 2 28.26 -19.70 21.94
N LYS A 3 29.28 -18.93 22.28
CA LYS A 3 29.12 -17.69 23.04
C LYS A 3 28.64 -16.61 22.05
N PRO A 4 27.49 -15.95 22.29
CA PRO A 4 27.01 -14.92 21.38
C PRO A 4 27.98 -13.73 21.36
N ILE A 5 28.29 -13.24 20.15
CA ILE A 5 29.21 -12.11 19.95
C ILE A 5 28.55 -10.84 20.50
N PRO A 6 29.21 -10.09 21.41
CA PRO A 6 28.63 -8.89 21.99
C PRO A 6 28.46 -7.79 20.91
N ARG A 7 27.29 -7.14 20.89
CA ARG A 7 27.03 -5.99 20.02
C ARG A 7 27.69 -4.75 20.60
N ALA A 8 28.28 -3.92 19.73
CA ALA A 8 28.91 -2.65 20.14
C ALA A 8 27.92 -1.61 20.72
N THR A 9 26.63 -1.72 20.38
CA THR A 9 25.57 -0.82 20.87
C THR A 9 24.38 -1.61 21.40
N LYS A 10 23.70 -1.04 22.41
CA LYS A 10 22.45 -1.56 22.97
C LYS A 10 21.32 -0.62 22.58
N ARG A 11 20.24 -1.18 22.02
CA ARG A 11 19.02 -0.41 21.75
C ARG A 11 18.43 0.08 23.08
N PRO A 12 18.03 1.36 23.20
CA PRO A 12 17.24 1.84 24.33
C PRO A 12 16.00 0.97 24.53
N ALA A 13 15.61 0.77 25.79
CA ALA A 13 14.43 -0.05 26.11
C ALA A 13 13.15 0.60 25.59
N ASP A 14 13.09 1.93 25.65
CA ASP A 14 11.88 2.69 25.43
C ASP A 14 11.98 3.57 24.18
N PHE A 15 10.83 3.74 23.53
CA PHE A 15 10.61 4.65 22.43
C PHE A 15 9.28 5.36 22.70
N THR A 16 9.31 6.68 22.78
CA THR A 16 8.08 7.48 22.97
C THR A 16 7.59 7.94 21.59
N PRO A 17 6.47 7.41 21.09
CA PRO A 17 5.89 7.89 19.84
C PRO A 17 5.35 9.34 20.02
N PRO A 18 5.37 10.17 18.96
CA PRO A 18 4.69 11.46 18.94
C PRO A 18 3.19 11.34 19.17
N ALA A 19 2.56 12.39 19.70
CA ALA A 19 1.14 12.39 20.05
C ALA A 19 0.16 12.11 18.89
N HIS A 20 0.58 12.34 17.64
CA HIS A 20 -0.21 12.09 16.43
C HIS A 20 -0.03 10.68 15.86
N TRP A 21 0.85 9.87 16.43
CA TRP A 21 1.08 8.52 15.95
C TRP A 21 -0.03 7.60 16.49
N THR A 22 -0.84 7.07 15.57
CA THR A 22 -1.78 5.99 15.87
C THR A 22 -1.33 4.69 15.21
N ASN A 23 -1.66 3.56 15.83
CA ASN A 23 -1.46 2.22 15.25
C ASN A 23 -2.79 1.60 14.83
N ASP A 24 -3.81 2.44 14.60
CA ASP A 24 -5.12 1.98 14.20
C ASP A 24 -5.01 1.28 12.85
N PRO A 25 -5.73 0.15 12.66
CA PRO A 25 -5.73 -0.53 11.38
C PRO A 25 -6.28 0.40 10.30
N VAL A 26 -5.74 0.28 9.09
CA VAL A 26 -6.31 0.95 7.92
C VAL A 26 -7.79 0.57 7.75
N PRO A 27 -8.63 1.48 7.22
CA PRO A 27 -10.02 1.17 6.93
C PRO A 27 -10.16 -0.09 6.09
N ALA A 28 -11.24 -0.83 6.28
CA ALA A 28 -11.55 -1.98 5.44
C ALA A 28 -11.66 -1.54 3.97
N PRO A 29 -11.17 -2.35 3.02
CA PRO A 29 -11.30 -2.04 1.61
C PRO A 29 -12.78 -1.98 1.24
N LYS A 30 -13.18 -0.94 0.51
CA LYS A 30 -14.52 -0.82 -0.08
C LYS A 30 -14.45 -1.13 -1.56
N ALA A 31 -15.45 -1.84 -2.08
CA ALA A 31 -15.63 -1.96 -3.52
C ALA A 31 -15.80 -0.58 -4.15
N ILE A 32 -15.15 -0.35 -5.28
CA ILE A 32 -15.32 0.88 -6.06
C ILE A 32 -16.72 0.83 -6.69
N GLU A 33 -17.50 1.88 -6.46
CA GLU A 33 -18.75 2.08 -7.20
C GLU A 33 -18.38 2.67 -8.57
N ARG A 34 -18.50 1.84 -9.61
CA ARG A 34 -18.29 2.29 -10.99
C ARG A 34 -19.48 3.17 -11.39
N GLY A 35 -19.24 4.47 -11.50
CA GLY A 35 -20.20 5.40 -12.09
C GLY A 35 -20.30 5.21 -13.60
N ASP A 36 -21.27 5.88 -14.23
CA ASP A 36 -21.25 6.05 -15.68
C ASP A 36 -19.98 6.80 -16.06
N ASP A 37 -19.21 6.20 -16.97
CA ASP A 37 -17.97 6.76 -17.51
C ASP A 37 -18.19 7.13 -18.99
N PRO A 38 -19.00 8.16 -19.28
CA PRO A 38 -19.37 8.54 -20.64
C PRO A 38 -18.17 9.05 -21.44
N ASP A 39 -17.19 9.66 -20.74
CA ASP A 39 -16.00 10.25 -21.35
C ASP A 39 -14.80 9.27 -21.36
N GLY A 40 -14.93 8.08 -20.78
CA GLY A 40 -13.87 7.06 -20.78
C GLY A 40 -12.66 7.41 -19.90
N LEU A 41 -12.82 8.33 -18.96
CA LEU A 41 -11.74 8.91 -18.14
C LEU A 41 -11.59 8.23 -16.78
N ASP A 42 -12.26 7.08 -16.56
CA ASP A 42 -12.06 6.29 -15.35
C ASP A 42 -10.55 6.02 -15.19
N PRO A 43 -9.92 6.44 -14.08
CA PRO A 43 -8.50 6.26 -13.88
C PRO A 43 -8.05 4.80 -13.95
N THR A 44 -8.98 3.87 -13.71
CA THR A 44 -8.78 2.42 -13.82
C THR A 44 -8.70 1.93 -15.27
N ARG A 45 -9.04 2.77 -16.27
CA ARG A 45 -8.93 2.46 -17.71
C ARG A 45 -7.62 2.94 -18.36
N PHE A 46 -6.77 3.69 -17.65
CA PHE A 46 -5.49 4.18 -18.22
C PHE A 46 -4.38 3.10 -18.30
N GLY A 47 -4.76 1.83 -18.53
CA GLY A 47 -3.87 0.67 -18.67
C GLY A 47 -4.56 -0.51 -19.37
N ASP A 48 -5.89 -0.58 -19.29
CA ASP A 48 -6.72 -1.54 -20.02
C ASP A 48 -7.08 -1.02 -21.43
N TRP A 49 -6.09 -0.84 -22.33
CA TRP A 49 -6.42 -0.51 -23.71
C TRP A 49 -6.83 -1.77 -24.48
N GLU A 50 -8.05 -1.83 -25.00
CA GLU A 50 -8.47 -2.95 -25.86
C GLU A 50 -8.32 -2.61 -27.35
N LYS A 51 -7.71 -3.51 -28.12
CA LYS A 51 -7.72 -3.48 -29.58
C LYS A 51 -8.17 -4.84 -30.13
N ASN A 52 -9.31 -4.85 -30.84
CA ASN A 52 -9.89 -6.05 -31.45
C ASN A 52 -10.12 -7.22 -30.46
N GLY A 53 -10.63 -6.96 -29.25
CA GLY A 53 -10.85 -8.02 -28.27
C GLY A 53 -9.63 -8.40 -27.43
N ILE A 54 -8.50 -7.71 -27.61
CA ILE A 54 -7.23 -8.03 -26.93
C ILE A 54 -6.84 -6.87 -26.02
N ALA A 55 -6.65 -7.16 -24.74
CA ALA A 55 -6.11 -6.21 -23.77
C ALA A 55 -4.63 -5.94 -24.06
N ILE A 56 -4.29 -4.65 -24.14
CA ILE A 56 -2.96 -4.07 -24.34
C ILE A 56 -2.68 -3.21 -23.12
N ASP A 57 -1.61 -3.56 -22.40
CA ASP A 57 -1.07 -2.82 -21.26
C ASP A 57 0.41 -2.49 -21.53
N PHE A 58 0.94 -1.41 -20.95
CA PHE A 58 2.34 -0.97 -21.08
C PHE A 58 3.15 -1.23 -19.82
#